data_AF-A0AAW2DYT5-F1
#
_entry.id   AF-A0AAW2DYT5-F1
#
_cell.length_a   1.000
_cell.length_b   1.000
_cell.length_c   1.000
_cell.angle_alpha   90.00
_cell.angle_beta   90.00
_cell.angle_gamma   90.00
#
_symmetry.space_group_name_H-M   'P 1'
#
loop_
_entity.id
_entity.type
_entity.pdbx_description
1 polymer ?
#
loop_
_entity_poly.entity_id
_entity_poly.type
_entity_poly.pdbx_seq_one_letter_code
_entity_poly.pdbx_strand_id
1 'polypeptide(L)'
;MGEATAREFAAHSAQAIDIANVQGQNAAVSRRPGLSDLARHHLTVQVSPISPISFVAPPLVIVNGSPEFDYHLTKIYSIRSDLLIGKPKLSTDCLLSKFQNPVYQNRKLQNLDIISKLRDDHDAIKLASSDYGNMVHEIPASILYPTSINDIETLIKFAHNNSVPFTIAARGQGHSVRGQAMARNGVVVNMRSLKNHRYGFGITVSGTPSMGFFYADVGGEQLWIDVLNATLEHGLAPVSFTDYLYLTVGGTLSNAGISGQTFRYGPQISNVYEMDVITGEGDFVTCSPEKNRNLFYAVLGGLGQFGIIVRARIALEPAPKRVKWVRMLYNDFSAFTKDQESLISLNGRKQKNALNYLEGLLLMDKGTPENWRSTFFPLSDHSRIISLVTKYGIIYCIEVAKYYDDHTLNSVDKELQALFEGLSFIPGFTFEKDISYIDFLNRVQSGEQKLQSQGLWDIPHPWLNLFVPKSHISDFNSIVFKDIVLKRNITTGLVLVYPMNRIKWDDRMSAVIPDEDVFYTIGFLHGSGFNDWETIDLQNKDILQSCYNAGIEVKQYLPNYKTMEDWKNHFGMKWRTFQERKAQFDPKMILSPGQRIFNNN
;
A
#
# COMPACT_ATOMS: atom_id res chain seq x y z
N MET A 1 21.95 68.74 -22.29
CA MET A 1 21.03 69.50 -21.43
C MET A 1 20.40 68.48 -20.50
N GLY A 2 20.55 68.49 -19.18
CA GLY A 2 21.20 69.45 -18.27
C GLY A 2 20.40 69.37 -16.95
N GLU A 3 20.83 68.61 -15.94
CA GLU A 3 21.87 68.95 -14.93
C GLU A 3 21.33 69.86 -13.81
N ALA A 4 21.88 69.71 -12.59
CA ALA A 4 21.56 70.43 -11.34
C ALA A 4 20.20 70.12 -10.64
N THR A 5 20.06 70.18 -9.29
CA THR A 5 20.83 69.60 -8.16
C THR A 5 20.15 69.92 -6.80
N ALA A 6 20.56 69.21 -5.72
CA ALA A 6 20.60 69.69 -4.32
C ALA A 6 19.29 69.74 -3.48
N ARG A 7 19.30 69.62 -2.13
CA ARG A 7 20.31 69.12 -1.15
C ARG A 7 19.67 68.90 0.26
N GLU A 8 20.19 67.90 1.00
CA GLU A 8 20.53 67.81 2.46
C GLU A 8 19.56 68.40 3.54
N PHE A 9 19.55 68.08 4.85
CA PHE A 9 20.43 67.45 5.87
C PHE A 9 19.52 66.53 6.78
N ALA A 10 19.84 66.03 7.99
CA ALA A 10 20.95 65.33 8.71
C ALA A 10 20.54 65.28 10.21
N ALA A 11 21.05 64.52 11.19
CA ALA A 11 21.81 63.27 11.40
C ALA A 11 21.60 62.90 12.92
N HIS A 12 22.12 61.88 13.60
CA HIS A 12 23.16 60.84 13.43
C HIS A 12 22.52 59.46 13.82
N SER A 13 23.13 58.32 14.19
CA SER A 13 24.48 57.83 14.60
C SER A 13 24.66 56.38 14.06
N ALA A 14 25.80 55.68 14.01
CA ALA A 14 27.04 55.57 14.82
C ALA A 14 26.88 54.79 16.15
N GLN A 15 27.72 53.81 16.50
CA GLN A 15 29.07 53.45 16.01
C GLN A 15 29.22 51.97 15.56
N ALA A 16 30.40 51.62 15.01
CA ALA A 16 30.79 50.30 14.48
C ALA A 16 32.11 49.79 15.12
N ILE A 17 32.97 49.06 14.36
CA ILE A 17 34.18 48.25 14.72
C ILE A 17 33.82 46.74 14.68
N ASP A 18 34.10 45.92 13.65
CA ASP A 18 35.08 45.93 12.54
C ASP A 18 36.54 45.71 13.02
N ILE A 19 37.30 44.71 12.54
CA ILE A 19 38.14 44.82 11.33
C ILE A 19 38.70 43.44 10.86
N ALA A 20 38.68 43.25 9.53
CA ALA A 20 39.55 42.45 8.61
C ALA A 20 39.94 40.97 8.89
N ASN A 21 39.88 40.02 7.94
CA ASN A 21 40.35 39.89 6.53
C ASN A 21 41.84 39.56 6.32
N VAL A 22 42.13 38.53 5.49
CA VAL A 22 43.16 38.47 4.41
C VAL A 22 42.95 37.18 3.56
N GLN A 23 43.50 37.14 2.34
CA GLN A 23 43.19 36.19 1.25
C GLN A 23 44.27 35.10 1.04
N GLY A 24 43.98 34.07 0.22
CA GLY A 24 44.95 33.13 -0.39
C GLY A 24 44.32 31.79 -0.79
N GLN A 25 43.82 31.60 -2.01
CA GLN A 25 44.53 31.17 -3.25
C GLN A 25 45.15 29.74 -3.27
N ASN A 26 44.59 28.93 -4.19
CA ASN A 26 45.25 27.98 -5.12
C ASN A 26 45.81 26.59 -4.68
N ALA A 27 45.36 25.59 -5.46
CA ALA A 27 46.13 24.52 -6.11
C ALA A 27 46.63 23.26 -5.33
N ALA A 28 45.84 22.18 -5.47
CA ALA A 28 46.23 20.88 -6.08
C ALA A 28 47.31 19.97 -5.43
N VAL A 29 47.56 18.81 -6.09
CA VAL A 29 48.56 17.76 -5.76
C VAL A 29 48.29 17.01 -4.44
N SER A 30 47.48 15.95 -4.43
CA SER A 30 47.81 14.55 -4.79
C SER A 30 48.96 13.88 -3.99
N ARG A 31 48.63 12.84 -3.19
CA ARG A 31 49.30 11.50 -3.13
C ARG A 31 48.76 10.61 -1.98
N ARG A 32 48.72 9.29 -2.20
CA ARG A 32 48.81 8.25 -1.13
C ARG A 32 50.31 8.00 -0.85
N PRO A 33 50.73 7.61 0.37
CA PRO A 33 50.57 6.24 0.90
C PRO A 33 49.70 6.21 2.18
N GLY A 34 49.46 5.09 2.88
CA GLY A 34 49.88 3.70 2.65
C GLY A 34 50.70 3.10 3.80
N LEU A 35 50.10 2.12 4.51
CA LEU A 35 50.70 1.20 5.51
C LEU A 35 51.26 1.79 6.82
N SER A 36 50.65 1.40 7.95
CA SER A 36 51.36 0.75 9.07
C SER A 36 50.36 0.19 10.09
N ASP A 37 50.46 -1.10 10.43
CA ASP A 37 49.85 -1.65 11.64
C ASP A 37 50.56 -1.11 12.90
N LEU A 38 49.82 -0.88 13.98
CA LEU A 38 50.35 -1.03 15.34
C LEU A 38 49.22 -1.28 16.35
N ALA A 39 49.55 -2.00 17.42
CA ALA A 39 48.59 -2.82 18.16
C ALA A 39 48.00 -2.14 19.41
N ARG A 40 46.74 -2.51 19.71
CA ARG A 40 46.08 -2.51 21.04
C ARG A 40 46.01 -1.20 21.83
N HIS A 41 44.80 -0.87 22.29
CA HIS A 41 44.51 -0.83 23.73
C HIS A 41 43.05 -1.23 23.97
N HIS A 42 42.79 -2.01 25.03
CA HIS A 42 41.42 -2.27 25.47
C HIS A 42 40.96 -1.12 26.39
N LEU A 43 39.76 -0.58 26.11
CA LEU A 43 39.05 0.29 27.03
C LEU A 43 37.57 -0.11 27.06
N THR A 44 37.24 -1.02 27.97
CA THR A 44 35.87 -1.49 28.19
C THR A 44 35.11 -0.44 28.98
N VAL A 45 34.22 0.30 28.31
CA VAL A 45 33.31 1.24 28.98
C VAL A 45 31.93 0.58 29.10
N GLN A 46 31.54 0.23 30.32
CA GLN A 46 30.15 -0.12 30.61
C GLN A 46 29.30 1.17 30.59
N VAL A 47 28.18 1.15 29.88
CA VAL A 47 27.13 2.17 30.00
C VAL A 47 25.83 1.45 30.35
N SER A 48 25.28 1.77 31.52
CA SER A 48 24.06 1.15 32.04
C SER A 48 22.81 1.63 31.28
N PRO A 49 21.73 0.82 31.19
CA PRO A 49 20.50 1.23 30.53
C PRO A 49 19.79 2.35 31.31
N ILE A 50 19.33 3.38 30.60
CA ILE A 50 18.42 4.39 31.16
C ILE A 50 16.99 3.90 31.00
N SER A 51 16.25 3.81 32.12
CA SER A 51 14.84 3.42 32.15
C SER A 51 13.92 4.57 31.68
N PRO A 52 12.74 4.28 31.10
CA PRO A 52 11.91 5.29 30.46
C PRO A 52 11.20 6.23 31.46
N ILE A 53 10.95 7.47 31.00
CA ILE A 53 10.20 8.48 31.75
C ILE A 53 8.69 8.25 31.56
N SER A 54 7.99 7.97 32.66
CA SER A 54 6.53 7.89 32.68
C SER A 54 5.90 9.29 32.70
N PHE A 55 5.09 9.62 31.69
CA PHE A 55 4.23 10.81 31.74
C PHE A 55 2.99 10.52 32.60
N VAL A 56 2.78 11.36 33.62
CA VAL A 56 1.63 11.29 34.53
C VAL A 56 0.51 12.21 34.03
N ALA A 57 -0.71 11.70 33.89
CA ALA A 57 -1.88 12.50 33.58
C ALA A 57 -2.42 13.21 34.84
N PRO A 58 -2.87 14.49 34.75
CA PRO A 58 -3.49 15.17 35.87
C PRO A 58 -4.91 14.64 36.14
N PRO A 59 -5.32 14.44 37.41
CA PRO A 59 -6.65 13.92 37.75
C PRO A 59 -7.76 14.99 37.66
N LEU A 60 -9.00 14.51 37.57
CA LEU A 60 -10.23 15.31 37.58
C LEU A 60 -10.37 16.21 38.82
N VAL A 61 -10.90 17.41 38.63
CA VAL A 61 -11.48 18.20 39.73
C VAL A 61 -12.87 17.65 40.05
N ILE A 62 -13.06 17.12 41.25
CA ILE A 62 -14.37 16.72 41.78
C ILE A 62 -14.87 17.85 42.70
N VAL A 63 -16.08 18.35 42.43
CA VAL A 63 -16.80 19.28 43.31
C VAL A 63 -17.90 18.49 44.02
N ASN A 64 -17.79 18.33 45.34
CA ASN A 64 -18.84 17.74 46.17
C ASN A 64 -19.75 18.84 46.72
N GLY A 65 -21.07 18.61 46.65
CA GLY A 65 -22.10 19.47 47.24
C GLY A 65 -23.38 18.66 47.49
N SER A 66 -23.78 18.57 48.75
CA SER A 66 -24.95 17.85 49.29
C SER A 66 -25.56 18.71 50.43
N PRO A 67 -26.69 18.38 51.08
CA PRO A 67 -27.56 17.18 50.96
C PRO A 67 -29.09 17.48 50.87
N GLU A 68 -29.95 16.45 50.93
CA GLU A 68 -31.03 16.23 51.93
C GLU A 68 -32.31 15.47 51.45
N PHE A 69 -33.02 14.88 52.44
CA PHE A 69 -34.39 14.32 52.49
C PHE A 69 -34.82 13.00 51.76
N ASP A 70 -34.64 11.91 52.51
CA ASP A 70 -35.67 10.98 53.04
C ASP A 70 -36.54 10.00 52.21
N TYR A 71 -36.40 8.72 52.63
CA TYR A 71 -37.43 7.74 53.02
C TYR A 71 -38.77 7.62 52.25
N HIS A 72 -39.00 6.40 51.73
CA HIS A 72 -40.04 5.54 52.33
C HIS A 72 -39.77 4.04 52.14
N LEU A 73 -40.01 3.26 53.19
CA LEU A 73 -39.97 1.78 53.19
C LEU A 73 -41.38 1.19 53.25
N THR A 74 -41.57 -0.03 52.71
CA THR A 74 -42.03 -1.25 53.46
C THR A 74 -42.95 -2.20 52.64
N LYS A 75 -42.61 -3.50 52.62
CA LYS A 75 -43.43 -4.72 52.34
C LYS A 75 -44.42 -4.74 51.14
N ILE A 76 -44.16 -5.67 50.22
CA ILE A 76 -44.98 -6.91 50.07
C ILE A 76 -44.02 -8.11 50.06
N TYR A 77 -44.44 -9.29 50.52
CA TYR A 77 -43.61 -10.51 50.61
C TYR A 77 -44.44 -11.77 50.31
N SER A 78 -43.80 -12.81 49.74
CA SER A 78 -44.40 -14.14 49.43
C SER A 78 -45.41 -14.11 48.26
N ILE A 79 -45.51 -15.09 47.35
CA ILE A 79 -45.39 -16.56 47.48
C ILE A 79 -44.69 -17.19 46.25
N ARG A 80 -44.20 -18.44 46.40
CA ARG A 80 -43.64 -19.38 45.41
C ARG A 80 -42.20 -19.17 44.95
N SER A 81 -41.31 -19.85 45.67
CA SER A 81 -40.19 -20.59 45.07
C SER A 81 -40.68 -21.74 44.16
N ASP A 82 -39.71 -22.45 43.58
CA ASP A 82 -39.78 -23.82 42.99
C ASP A 82 -39.78 -23.92 41.46
N LEU A 83 -38.68 -23.45 40.82
CA LEU A 83 -37.90 -24.26 39.86
C LEU A 83 -36.51 -23.64 39.60
N LEU A 84 -35.63 -24.36 38.87
CA LEU A 84 -34.27 -23.98 38.44
C LEU A 84 -33.13 -24.10 39.48
N ILE A 85 -33.02 -25.28 40.10
CA ILE A 85 -31.69 -25.82 40.45
C ILE A 85 -31.01 -26.28 39.16
N GLY A 86 -29.90 -25.65 38.76
CA GLY A 86 -29.26 -26.00 37.48
C GLY A 86 -28.12 -25.11 36.99
N LYS A 87 -27.12 -24.80 37.82
CA LYS A 87 -25.83 -24.32 37.31
C LYS A 87 -25.04 -25.51 36.76
N PRO A 88 -24.66 -25.56 35.47
CA PRO A 88 -23.62 -26.47 35.03
C PRO A 88 -22.32 -26.07 35.73
N LYS A 89 -21.67 -27.03 36.39
CA LYS A 89 -20.21 -26.95 36.57
C LYS A 89 -19.59 -26.96 35.17
N LEU A 90 -18.44 -26.30 34.98
CA LEU A 90 -17.64 -26.58 33.79
C LEU A 90 -17.25 -28.05 33.83
N SER A 91 -17.85 -28.85 32.96
CA SER A 91 -17.46 -30.22 32.72
C SER A 91 -16.20 -30.26 31.86
N THR A 92 -15.54 -31.41 31.83
CA THR A 92 -14.35 -31.69 31.03
C THR A 92 -14.58 -31.61 29.52
N ASP A 93 -15.82 -31.40 29.06
CA ASP A 93 -16.22 -31.40 27.64
C ASP A 93 -15.64 -30.21 26.86
N CYS A 94 -15.21 -29.13 27.55
CA CYS A 94 -14.47 -28.03 26.93
C CYS A 94 -13.09 -28.47 26.39
N LEU A 95 -12.54 -29.60 26.85
CA LEU A 95 -11.34 -30.22 26.26
C LEU A 95 -11.66 -31.14 25.08
N LEU A 96 -12.93 -31.57 24.91
CA LEU A 96 -13.36 -32.42 23.79
C LEU A 96 -13.70 -31.62 22.52
N SER A 97 -14.05 -30.34 22.62
CA SER A 97 -14.29 -29.46 21.47
C SER A 97 -13.05 -29.30 20.57
N LYS A 98 -11.83 -29.28 21.15
CA LYS A 98 -10.56 -29.32 20.40
C LYS A 98 -10.44 -30.56 19.50
N PHE A 99 -11.17 -31.64 19.78
CA PHE A 99 -11.21 -32.87 18.97
C PHE A 99 -12.38 -32.93 17.98
N GLN A 100 -13.08 -31.82 17.68
CA GLN A 100 -14.09 -31.76 16.60
C GLN A 100 -13.62 -30.95 15.37
N ASN A 101 -12.53 -30.21 15.46
CA ASN A 101 -11.95 -29.49 14.32
C ASN A 101 -11.20 -30.48 13.38
N PRO A 102 -11.49 -30.54 12.06
CA PRO A 102 -10.82 -31.46 11.13
C PRO A 102 -9.29 -31.36 11.10
N VAL A 103 -8.74 -30.17 11.35
CA VAL A 103 -7.27 -29.95 11.45
C VAL A 103 -6.70 -30.71 12.66
N TYR A 104 -7.37 -30.64 13.81
CA TYR A 104 -6.91 -31.25 15.06
C TYR A 104 -7.33 -32.72 15.26
N GLN A 105 -8.38 -33.19 14.58
CA GLN A 105 -8.69 -34.64 14.52
C GLN A 105 -7.61 -35.45 13.79
N ASN A 106 -6.82 -34.81 12.93
CA ASN A 106 -5.80 -35.49 12.16
C ASN A 106 -4.58 -35.81 13.04
N ARG A 107 -4.57 -37.01 13.65
CA ARG A 107 -3.48 -37.48 14.54
C ARG A 107 -2.07 -37.41 13.93
N LYS A 108 -1.94 -37.31 12.59
CA LYS A 108 -0.65 -37.10 11.92
C LYS A 108 -0.08 -35.70 12.11
N LEU A 109 -0.93 -34.69 12.32
CA LEU A 109 -0.50 -33.31 12.56
C LEU A 109 0.27 -33.22 13.89
N GLN A 110 -0.07 -34.06 14.88
CA GLN A 110 0.63 -34.20 16.17
C GLN A 110 2.07 -34.74 16.06
N ASN A 111 2.55 -35.11 14.87
CA ASN A 111 3.92 -35.56 14.62
C ASN A 111 4.77 -34.56 13.79
N LEU A 112 4.31 -33.33 13.58
CA LEU A 112 5.04 -32.30 12.81
C LEU A 112 5.79 -31.31 13.71
N ASP A 113 7.01 -30.91 13.33
CA ASP A 113 7.78 -29.86 14.03
C ASP A 113 7.08 -28.49 14.07
N ILE A 114 6.07 -28.27 13.22
CA ILE A 114 5.31 -27.02 13.14
C ILE A 114 4.17 -26.88 14.16
N ILE A 115 3.82 -27.90 14.97
CA ILE A 115 2.68 -27.82 15.91
C ILE A 115 2.86 -26.67 16.92
N SER A 116 4.07 -26.55 17.46
CA SER A 116 4.46 -25.49 18.41
C SER A 116 4.39 -24.08 17.81
N LYS A 117 4.27 -23.99 16.48
CA LYS A 117 4.22 -22.77 15.66
C LYS A 117 2.78 -22.50 15.17
N LEU A 118 1.83 -23.40 15.41
CA LEU A 118 0.40 -23.24 15.15
C LEU A 118 -0.32 -22.71 16.39
N ARG A 119 -1.12 -21.66 16.21
CA ARG A 119 -1.90 -21.01 17.29
C ARG A 119 -3.40 -21.07 17.00
N ASP A 120 -4.18 -21.43 18.01
CA ASP A 120 -5.64 -21.47 18.02
C ASP A 120 -6.27 -20.58 19.12
N ASP A 121 -5.46 -19.74 19.76
CA ASP A 121 -5.95 -18.79 20.76
C ASP A 121 -6.78 -17.65 20.14
N HIS A 122 -7.68 -17.10 20.95
CA HIS A 122 -8.64 -16.07 20.57
C HIS A 122 -8.01 -14.87 19.83
N ASP A 123 -6.84 -14.41 20.26
CA ASP A 123 -6.24 -13.19 19.72
C ASP A 123 -5.53 -13.44 18.38
N ALA A 124 -4.88 -14.60 18.22
CA ALA A 124 -4.39 -15.05 16.91
C ALA A 124 -5.54 -15.25 15.91
N ILE A 125 -6.62 -15.92 16.35
CA ILE A 125 -7.85 -16.12 15.55
C ILE A 125 -8.45 -14.78 15.13
N LYS A 126 -8.66 -13.86 16.08
CA LYS A 126 -9.23 -12.53 15.83
C LYS A 126 -8.40 -11.74 14.81
N LEU A 127 -7.08 -11.68 14.98
CA LEU A 127 -6.18 -10.93 14.09
C LEU A 127 -6.13 -11.51 12.66
N ALA A 128 -6.37 -12.81 12.49
CA ALA A 128 -6.44 -13.45 11.17
C ALA A 128 -7.83 -13.37 10.52
N SER A 129 -8.89 -13.13 11.31
CA SER A 129 -10.31 -13.11 10.88
C SER A 129 -10.82 -11.75 10.40
N SER A 130 -9.99 -10.72 10.32
CA SER A 130 -10.31 -9.42 9.70
C SER A 130 -9.25 -9.01 8.68
N ASP A 131 -9.57 -8.06 7.81
CA ASP A 131 -8.61 -7.39 6.94
C ASP A 131 -8.88 -5.88 6.94
N TYR A 132 -8.04 -5.08 6.28
CA TYR A 132 -8.20 -3.62 6.23
C TYR A 132 -9.56 -3.18 5.65
N GLY A 133 -10.24 -4.05 4.89
CA GLY A 133 -11.61 -3.84 4.45
C GLY A 133 -12.62 -3.75 5.60
N ASN A 134 -12.41 -4.47 6.71
CA ASN A 134 -13.32 -4.54 7.87
C ASN A 134 -14.81 -4.81 7.53
N MET A 135 -15.09 -5.49 6.41
CA MET A 135 -16.43 -5.90 5.96
C MET A 135 -16.62 -7.42 5.89
N VAL A 136 -15.52 -8.18 5.83
CA VAL A 136 -15.52 -9.63 5.66
C VAL A 136 -14.82 -10.26 6.87
N HIS A 137 -15.45 -11.28 7.45
CA HIS A 137 -14.93 -12.01 8.59
C HIS A 137 -15.04 -13.52 8.36
N GLU A 138 -13.90 -14.18 8.20
CA GLU A 138 -13.80 -15.62 7.93
C GLU A 138 -12.85 -16.26 8.96
N ILE A 139 -13.39 -17.11 9.84
CA ILE A 139 -12.65 -17.68 10.97
C ILE A 139 -11.76 -18.84 10.49
N PRO A 140 -10.42 -18.81 10.68
CA PRO A 140 -9.54 -19.94 10.39
C PRO A 140 -9.57 -20.99 11.50
N ALA A 141 -9.11 -22.20 11.18
CA ALA A 141 -8.93 -23.27 12.16
C ALA A 141 -7.66 -23.08 13.02
N SER A 142 -6.60 -22.48 12.47
CA SER A 142 -5.39 -22.09 13.20
C SER A 142 -4.52 -21.11 12.38
N ILE A 143 -3.53 -20.50 13.03
CA ILE A 143 -2.57 -19.58 12.40
C ILE A 143 -1.16 -20.18 12.55
N LEU A 144 -0.42 -20.33 11.45
CA LEU A 144 1.01 -20.63 11.48
C LEU A 144 1.81 -19.35 11.67
N TYR A 145 2.70 -19.35 12.67
CA TYR A 145 3.73 -18.33 12.91
C TYR A 145 5.09 -18.93 12.50
N PRO A 146 5.42 -18.97 11.20
CA PRO A 146 6.61 -19.67 10.71
C PRO A 146 7.91 -19.01 11.22
N THR A 147 8.87 -19.84 11.62
CA THR A 147 10.23 -19.41 11.97
C THR A 147 11.22 -19.65 10.84
N SER A 148 10.80 -20.33 9.78
CA SER A 148 11.61 -20.70 8.62
C SER A 148 10.74 -20.91 7.37
N ILE A 149 11.37 -20.89 6.20
CA ILE A 149 10.72 -21.25 4.93
C ILE A 149 10.22 -22.72 4.96
N ASN A 150 11.00 -23.62 5.58
CA ASN A 150 10.67 -25.03 5.75
C ASN A 150 9.36 -25.27 6.54
N ASP A 151 8.97 -24.36 7.45
CA ASP A 151 7.69 -24.49 8.17
C ASP A 151 6.49 -24.34 7.22
N ILE A 152 6.61 -23.44 6.23
CA ILE A 152 5.59 -23.19 5.22
C ILE A 152 5.55 -24.36 4.22
N GLU A 153 6.72 -24.86 3.79
CA GLU A 153 6.81 -26.10 3.00
C GLU A 153 6.17 -27.27 3.74
N THR A 154 6.49 -27.47 5.03
CA THR A 154 5.94 -28.57 5.85
C THR A 154 4.43 -28.47 5.97
N LEU A 155 3.88 -27.27 6.18
CA LEU A 155 2.44 -27.05 6.22
C LEU A 155 1.77 -27.41 4.88
N ILE A 156 2.30 -26.91 3.76
CA ILE A 156 1.70 -27.15 2.45
C ILE A 156 1.87 -28.60 2.03
N LYS A 157 3.07 -29.20 2.17
CA LYS A 157 3.29 -30.63 1.94
C LYS A 157 2.34 -31.49 2.77
N PHE A 158 2.03 -31.12 4.02
CA PHE A 158 1.05 -31.84 4.85
C PHE A 158 -0.40 -31.65 4.39
N ALA A 159 -0.81 -30.43 4.03
CA ALA A 159 -2.15 -30.14 3.50
C ALA A 159 -2.39 -30.87 2.16
N HIS A 160 -1.41 -30.80 1.27
CA HIS A 160 -1.42 -31.48 -0.03
C HIS A 160 -1.48 -33.00 0.13
N ASN A 161 -0.61 -33.61 0.97
CA ASN A 161 -0.60 -35.06 1.15
C ASN A 161 -1.75 -35.60 2.03
N ASN A 162 -2.70 -34.75 2.41
CA ASN A 162 -3.88 -35.18 3.15
C ASN A 162 -4.92 -35.84 2.23
N SER A 163 -5.72 -36.73 2.82
CA SER A 163 -6.88 -37.36 2.16
C SER A 163 -8.07 -36.40 2.09
N VAL A 164 -8.18 -35.51 3.08
CA VAL A 164 -9.03 -34.31 3.04
C VAL A 164 -8.11 -33.10 3.17
N PRO A 165 -7.71 -32.46 2.06
CA PRO A 165 -6.90 -31.25 2.09
C PRO A 165 -7.62 -30.11 2.80
N PHE A 166 -6.86 -29.27 3.51
CA PHE A 166 -7.36 -28.01 4.08
C PHE A 166 -6.70 -26.83 3.38
N THR A 167 -7.42 -25.71 3.29
CA THR A 167 -6.95 -24.52 2.58
C THR A 167 -5.96 -23.69 3.40
N ILE A 168 -5.05 -23.00 2.72
CA ILE A 168 -3.98 -22.19 3.31
C ILE A 168 -4.01 -20.79 2.68
N ALA A 169 -3.97 -19.73 3.49
CA ALA A 169 -3.83 -18.35 3.02
C ALA A 169 -2.54 -17.71 3.54
N ALA A 170 -1.76 -17.09 2.65
CA ALA A 170 -0.57 -16.32 3.03
C ALA A 170 -0.98 -14.89 3.43
N ARG A 171 -0.97 -14.59 4.72
CA ARG A 171 -1.27 -13.24 5.23
C ARG A 171 0.02 -12.43 5.32
N GLY A 172 0.09 -11.39 4.49
CA GLY A 172 1.06 -10.30 4.63
C GLY A 172 0.67 -9.37 5.79
N GLN A 173 0.47 -8.08 5.52
CA GLN A 173 -0.04 -7.12 6.51
C GLN A 173 -1.58 -7.07 6.62
N GLY A 174 -2.29 -8.02 6.00
CA GLY A 174 -3.77 -8.04 6.04
C GLY A 174 -4.45 -6.87 5.32
N HIS A 175 -3.74 -6.14 4.45
CA HIS A 175 -4.27 -4.98 3.71
C HIS A 175 -5.17 -5.34 2.51
N SER A 176 -5.73 -6.55 2.52
CA SER A 176 -6.86 -6.95 1.68
C SER A 176 -8.11 -6.16 2.08
N VAL A 177 -9.12 -6.14 1.19
CA VAL A 177 -10.36 -5.41 1.44
C VAL A 177 -11.62 -6.29 1.43
N ARG A 178 -11.54 -7.57 1.05
CA ARG A 178 -12.69 -8.47 0.89
C ARG A 178 -12.41 -9.92 1.35
N GLY A 179 -11.46 -10.10 2.26
CA GLY A 179 -11.08 -11.40 2.82
C GLY A 179 -10.10 -12.20 1.98
N GLN A 180 -9.46 -11.62 0.95
CA GLN A 180 -8.55 -12.34 0.05
C GLN A 180 -7.40 -13.08 0.77
N ALA A 181 -6.95 -12.56 1.92
CA ALA A 181 -5.89 -13.13 2.76
C ALA A 181 -6.39 -14.04 3.92
N MET A 182 -7.63 -14.54 3.84
CA MET A 182 -8.25 -15.42 4.85
C MET A 182 -8.41 -16.87 4.36
N ALA A 183 -8.52 -17.81 5.31
CA ALA A 183 -8.79 -19.22 5.05
C ALA A 183 -9.82 -19.78 6.04
N ARG A 184 -11.11 -19.68 5.72
CA ARG A 184 -12.22 -20.18 6.55
C ARG A 184 -12.03 -21.67 6.87
N ASN A 185 -12.02 -22.04 8.15
CA ASN A 185 -11.71 -23.39 8.66
C ASN A 185 -10.36 -23.98 8.19
N GLY A 186 -9.48 -23.16 7.59
CA GLY A 186 -8.15 -23.54 7.11
C GLY A 186 -7.04 -22.95 7.96
N VAL A 187 -5.83 -22.85 7.42
CA VAL A 187 -4.67 -22.29 8.12
C VAL A 187 -4.23 -20.98 7.49
N VAL A 188 -4.12 -19.92 8.30
CA VAL A 188 -3.53 -18.65 7.86
C VAL A 188 -2.04 -18.65 8.22
N VAL A 189 -1.17 -18.42 7.23
CA VAL A 189 0.28 -18.26 7.46
C VAL A 189 0.55 -16.78 7.72
N ASN A 190 0.98 -16.45 8.93
CA ASN A 190 1.43 -15.10 9.29
C ASN A 190 2.84 -14.87 8.72
N MET A 191 2.92 -14.40 7.47
CA MET A 191 4.21 -14.23 6.78
C MET A 191 5.16 -13.31 7.56
N ARG A 192 4.63 -12.29 8.25
CA ARG A 192 5.43 -11.30 9.00
C ARG A 192 6.26 -11.91 10.13
N SER A 193 5.92 -13.11 10.62
CA SER A 193 6.77 -13.86 11.57
C SER A 193 8.19 -14.07 11.04
N LEU A 194 8.36 -14.35 9.74
CA LEU A 194 9.68 -14.61 9.14
C LEU A 194 10.66 -13.42 9.29
N LYS A 195 10.17 -12.17 9.41
CA LYS A 195 11.05 -10.99 9.56
C LYS A 195 12.00 -11.12 10.75
N ASN A 196 11.53 -11.73 11.84
CA ASN A 196 12.30 -11.88 13.07
C ASN A 196 13.28 -13.08 13.04
N HIS A 197 13.20 -13.95 12.03
CA HIS A 197 13.94 -15.21 11.96
C HIS A 197 14.90 -15.33 10.76
N ARG A 198 15.08 -14.25 9.99
CA ARG A 198 16.10 -14.19 8.91
C ARG A 198 17.47 -13.65 9.35
N TYR A 199 17.68 -13.39 10.64
CA TYR A 199 18.98 -12.97 11.21
C TYR A 199 19.65 -11.78 10.49
N GLY A 200 18.85 -10.81 10.04
CA GLY A 200 19.30 -9.65 9.24
C GLY A 200 19.20 -9.85 7.72
N PHE A 201 19.29 -11.08 7.22
CA PHE A 201 19.19 -11.43 5.79
C PHE A 201 17.74 -11.44 5.26
N GLY A 202 16.91 -10.51 5.73
CA GLY A 202 15.57 -10.27 5.20
C GLY A 202 15.55 -9.42 3.93
N ILE A 203 16.54 -8.55 3.80
CA ILE A 203 16.81 -7.71 2.62
C ILE A 203 18.31 -7.81 2.39
N THR A 204 18.75 -8.06 1.17
CA THR A 204 20.18 -8.09 0.81
C THR A 204 20.36 -7.37 -0.50
N VAL A 205 20.93 -6.17 -0.43
CA VAL A 205 21.24 -5.33 -1.60
C VAL A 205 22.49 -5.88 -2.27
N SER A 206 22.49 -5.91 -3.61
CA SER A 206 23.58 -6.45 -4.42
C SER A 206 23.57 -5.85 -5.82
N GLY A 207 24.67 -6.01 -6.54
CA GLY A 207 24.77 -5.53 -7.91
C GLY A 207 26.16 -5.61 -8.49
N THR A 208 26.26 -5.22 -9.76
CA THR A 208 27.49 -5.18 -10.53
C THR A 208 27.64 -3.76 -11.08
N PRO A 209 28.34 -2.85 -10.36
CA PRO A 209 28.38 -1.43 -10.71
C PRO A 209 28.90 -1.15 -12.12
N SER A 210 29.86 -1.95 -12.60
CA SER A 210 30.40 -1.89 -13.97
C SER A 210 29.40 -2.24 -15.07
N MET A 211 28.28 -2.89 -14.72
CA MET A 211 27.19 -3.25 -15.65
C MET A 211 25.92 -2.44 -15.42
N GLY A 212 25.89 -1.57 -14.39
CA GLY A 212 24.69 -0.81 -14.00
C GLY A 212 23.53 -1.68 -13.50
N PHE A 213 23.79 -2.94 -13.14
CA PHE A 213 22.78 -3.90 -12.72
C PHE A 213 22.74 -3.97 -11.19
N PHE A 214 21.68 -3.41 -10.59
CA PHE A 214 21.47 -3.38 -9.14
C PHE A 214 20.14 -4.06 -8.78
N TYR A 215 20.12 -4.77 -7.66
CA TYR A 215 18.95 -5.45 -7.15
C TYR A 215 18.96 -5.58 -5.62
N ALA A 216 17.79 -5.83 -5.04
CA ALA A 216 17.68 -6.36 -3.68
C ALA A 216 17.05 -7.75 -3.73
N ASP A 217 17.69 -8.73 -3.09
CA ASP A 217 17.05 -10.00 -2.74
C ASP A 217 16.27 -9.80 -1.44
N VAL A 218 14.94 -9.95 -1.50
CA VAL A 218 14.02 -9.52 -0.44
C VAL A 218 13.07 -10.67 -0.06
N GLY A 219 12.94 -10.94 1.24
CA GLY A 219 11.96 -11.88 1.77
C GLY A 219 10.53 -11.45 1.46
N GLY A 220 9.67 -12.38 1.02
CA GLY A 220 8.29 -12.08 0.60
C GLY A 220 7.43 -11.42 1.69
N GLU A 221 7.80 -11.57 2.96
CA GLU A 221 7.18 -10.93 4.11
C GLU A 221 7.56 -9.47 4.37
N GLN A 222 8.64 -8.95 3.77
CA GLN A 222 9.16 -7.62 4.09
C GLN A 222 8.25 -6.51 3.56
N LEU A 223 8.25 -5.34 4.22
CA LEU A 223 7.47 -4.17 3.76
C LEU A 223 8.25 -3.35 2.75
N TRP A 224 7.57 -2.65 1.86
CA TRP A 224 8.25 -1.71 0.96
C TRP A 224 8.95 -0.56 1.69
N ILE A 225 8.50 -0.17 2.89
CA ILE A 225 9.24 0.78 3.75
C ILE A 225 10.51 0.15 4.35
N ASP A 226 10.47 -1.13 4.73
CA ASP A 226 11.66 -1.87 5.20
C ASP A 226 12.69 -1.94 4.05
N VAL A 227 12.23 -2.25 2.84
CA VAL A 227 13.05 -2.33 1.61
C VAL A 227 13.64 -0.97 1.24
N LEU A 228 12.82 0.08 1.20
CA LEU A 228 13.27 1.43 0.83
C LEU A 228 14.42 1.88 1.71
N ASN A 229 14.26 1.80 3.03
CA ASN A 229 15.29 2.20 4.00
C ASN A 229 16.60 1.45 3.78
N ALA A 230 16.54 0.12 3.71
CA ALA A 230 17.73 -0.71 3.47
C ALA A 230 18.40 -0.43 2.11
N THR A 231 17.63 -0.09 1.06
CA THR A 231 18.23 0.28 -0.24
C THR A 231 18.86 1.66 -0.23
N LEU A 232 18.31 2.62 0.53
CA LEU A 232 18.83 3.98 0.65
C LEU A 232 20.20 4.03 1.36
N GLU A 233 20.47 3.10 2.29
CA GLU A 233 21.80 2.91 2.89
C GLU A 233 22.91 2.62 1.85
N HIS A 234 22.52 2.05 0.70
CA HIS A 234 23.41 1.81 -0.44
C HIS A 234 23.31 2.88 -1.55
N GLY A 235 22.54 3.96 -1.34
CA GLY A 235 22.28 4.98 -2.36
C GLY A 235 21.41 4.49 -3.53
N LEU A 236 20.60 3.46 -3.32
CA LEU A 236 19.76 2.80 -4.31
C LEU A 236 18.28 2.85 -3.89
N ALA A 237 17.36 2.63 -4.83
CA ALA A 237 15.95 2.46 -4.54
C ALA A 237 15.24 1.60 -5.60
N PRO A 238 14.13 0.91 -5.24
CA PRO A 238 13.21 0.35 -6.22
C PRO A 238 12.70 1.41 -7.21
N VAL A 239 12.39 1.00 -8.45
CA VAL A 239 11.95 1.91 -9.53
C VAL A 239 10.42 2.08 -9.64
N SER A 240 9.65 1.23 -8.97
CA SER A 240 8.18 1.30 -8.92
C SER A 240 7.70 1.00 -7.50
N PHE A 241 6.71 1.76 -7.05
CA PHE A 241 6.16 1.67 -5.70
C PHE A 241 4.65 1.43 -5.71
N THR A 242 4.11 1.19 -4.52
CA THR A 242 2.72 1.47 -4.16
C THR A 242 2.67 2.79 -3.39
N ASP A 243 1.54 3.49 -3.43
CA ASP A 243 1.32 4.72 -2.64
C ASP A 243 1.59 4.57 -1.15
N TYR A 244 1.23 3.39 -0.63
CA TYR A 244 1.41 3.02 0.76
C TYR A 244 2.53 1.97 0.86
N LEU A 245 3.53 2.25 1.69
CA LEU A 245 4.76 1.46 1.77
C LEU A 245 4.73 0.34 2.82
N TYR A 246 3.72 0.30 3.69
CA TYR A 246 3.57 -0.71 4.74
C TYR A 246 2.83 -1.96 4.23
N LEU A 247 2.89 -2.19 2.91
CA LEU A 247 2.44 -3.39 2.22
C LEU A 247 3.61 -4.37 2.06
N THR A 248 3.33 -5.67 2.17
CA THR A 248 4.32 -6.73 1.97
C THR A 248 4.64 -6.97 0.50
N VAL A 249 5.92 -7.16 0.18
CA VAL A 249 6.41 -7.48 -1.18
C VAL A 249 5.60 -8.61 -1.83
N GLY A 250 5.50 -9.78 -1.20
CA GLY A 250 4.76 -10.92 -1.75
C GLY A 250 3.27 -10.65 -1.99
N GLY A 251 2.64 -9.86 -1.12
CA GLY A 251 1.24 -9.42 -1.28
C GLY A 251 1.04 -8.48 -2.47
N THR A 252 1.94 -7.51 -2.66
CA THR A 252 1.88 -6.59 -3.81
C THR A 252 2.17 -7.27 -5.14
N LEU A 253 3.19 -8.14 -5.18
CA LEU A 253 3.56 -8.91 -6.38
C LEU A 253 2.51 -9.95 -6.77
N SER A 254 1.70 -10.42 -5.81
CA SER A 254 0.53 -11.25 -6.09
C SER A 254 -0.62 -10.49 -6.78
N ASN A 255 -0.57 -9.14 -6.85
CA ASN A 255 -1.60 -8.30 -7.46
C ASN A 255 -1.05 -7.53 -8.69
N ALA A 256 -0.25 -6.50 -8.46
CA ALA A 256 0.56 -5.80 -9.46
C ALA A 256 1.57 -4.86 -8.79
N GLY A 257 1.09 -4.06 -7.83
CA GLY A 257 1.84 -2.95 -7.23
C GLY A 257 1.92 -1.75 -8.17
N ILE A 258 1.03 -0.77 -7.97
CA ILE A 258 0.88 0.42 -8.82
C ILE A 258 0.97 1.70 -7.98
N SER A 259 1.52 2.75 -8.60
CA SER A 259 1.54 4.16 -8.17
C SER A 259 1.97 4.99 -9.38
N GLY A 260 2.11 6.31 -9.23
CA GLY A 260 2.45 7.22 -10.33
C GLY A 260 3.77 6.98 -11.08
N GLN A 261 4.65 6.05 -10.67
CA GLN A 261 5.82 5.65 -11.50
C GLN A 261 5.45 4.63 -12.59
N THR A 262 4.28 3.97 -12.50
CA THR A 262 3.91 2.82 -13.34
C THR A 262 3.86 3.15 -14.84
N PHE A 263 3.51 4.38 -15.24
CA PHE A 263 3.52 4.78 -16.66
C PHE A 263 4.92 4.68 -17.32
N ARG A 264 5.99 4.80 -16.53
CA ARG A 264 7.39 4.88 -16.98
C ARG A 264 8.12 3.54 -16.81
N TYR A 265 7.98 2.94 -15.63
CA TYR A 265 8.70 1.72 -15.23
C TYR A 265 7.86 0.44 -15.28
N GLY A 266 6.54 0.55 -15.44
CA GLY A 266 5.61 -0.55 -15.22
C GLY A 266 5.31 -0.76 -13.73
N PRO A 267 4.37 -1.67 -13.40
CA PRO A 267 4.06 -2.03 -12.02
C PRO A 267 5.25 -2.74 -11.33
N GLN A 268 5.15 -2.98 -10.02
CA GLN A 268 6.17 -3.70 -9.27
C GLN A 268 6.43 -5.11 -9.84
N ILE A 269 5.40 -5.81 -10.33
CA ILE A 269 5.56 -7.10 -11.01
C ILE A 269 6.45 -7.05 -12.26
N SER A 270 6.50 -5.91 -12.96
CA SER A 270 7.38 -5.70 -14.14
C SER A 270 8.81 -5.31 -13.77
N ASN A 271 9.16 -5.36 -12.47
CA ASN A 271 10.47 -4.95 -11.93
C ASN A 271 11.05 -6.01 -10.98
N VAL A 272 10.71 -7.29 -11.22
CA VAL A 272 11.25 -8.47 -10.55
C VAL A 272 12.11 -9.27 -11.54
N TYR A 273 13.32 -9.68 -11.15
CA TYR A 273 14.20 -10.51 -11.97
C TYR A 273 14.06 -12.02 -11.69
N GLU A 274 13.71 -12.38 -10.46
CA GLU A 274 13.65 -13.77 -9.97
C GLU A 274 12.77 -13.83 -8.71
N MET A 275 12.17 -14.99 -8.41
CA MET A 275 11.47 -15.26 -7.15
C MET A 275 11.76 -16.68 -6.66
N ASP A 276 11.79 -16.87 -5.33
CA ASP A 276 11.62 -18.19 -4.72
C ASP A 276 10.17 -18.33 -4.26
N VAL A 277 9.53 -19.42 -4.65
CA VAL A 277 8.11 -19.68 -4.43
C VAL A 277 7.93 -21.09 -3.87
N ILE A 278 7.07 -21.26 -2.86
CA ILE A 278 6.59 -22.59 -2.45
C ILE A 278 5.27 -22.88 -3.16
N THR A 279 5.20 -23.91 -4.00
CA THR A 279 3.97 -24.30 -4.75
C THR A 279 2.87 -24.88 -3.83
N GLY A 280 1.67 -25.12 -4.37
CA GLY A 280 0.57 -25.84 -3.69
C GLY A 280 0.79 -27.35 -3.54
N GLU A 281 1.91 -27.87 -4.06
CA GLU A 281 2.44 -29.20 -3.72
C GLU A 281 3.42 -29.13 -2.55
N GLY A 282 3.86 -27.91 -2.22
CA GLY A 282 4.76 -27.59 -1.11
C GLY A 282 6.23 -27.54 -1.52
N ASP A 283 6.55 -27.58 -2.82
CA ASP A 283 7.92 -27.57 -3.32
C ASP A 283 8.50 -26.16 -3.41
N PHE A 284 9.73 -26.00 -2.94
CA PHE A 284 10.51 -24.76 -3.08
C PHE A 284 11.10 -24.65 -4.50
N VAL A 285 10.69 -23.62 -5.23
CA VAL A 285 11.06 -23.41 -6.63
C VAL A 285 11.54 -21.98 -6.87
N THR A 286 12.84 -21.82 -7.16
CA THR A 286 13.38 -20.59 -7.76
C THR A 286 12.93 -20.48 -9.22
N CYS A 287 12.36 -19.34 -9.60
CA CYS A 287 11.84 -19.07 -10.93
C CYS A 287 12.18 -17.65 -11.43
N SER A 288 12.34 -17.50 -12.74
CA SER A 288 12.72 -16.27 -13.46
C SER A 288 12.18 -16.34 -14.90
N PRO A 289 12.39 -15.33 -15.76
CA PRO A 289 12.09 -15.45 -17.20
C PRO A 289 12.77 -16.63 -17.89
N GLU A 290 13.94 -17.08 -17.40
CA GLU A 290 14.74 -18.16 -18.01
C GLU A 290 14.64 -19.51 -17.28
N LYS A 291 14.29 -19.52 -15.99
CA LYS A 291 14.21 -20.73 -15.14
C LYS A 291 12.78 -20.91 -14.61
N ASN A 292 12.18 -22.09 -14.78
CA ASN A 292 10.81 -22.39 -14.30
C ASN A 292 9.78 -21.33 -14.77
N ARG A 293 9.94 -20.88 -16.02
CA ARG A 293 9.30 -19.70 -16.61
C ARG A 293 7.78 -19.61 -16.44
N ASN A 294 7.06 -20.73 -16.50
CA ASN A 294 5.60 -20.69 -16.32
C ASN A 294 5.20 -20.32 -14.88
N LEU A 295 5.95 -20.76 -13.86
CA LEU A 295 5.66 -20.40 -12.46
C LEU A 295 5.93 -18.91 -12.21
N PHE A 296 7.04 -18.39 -12.74
CA PHE A 296 7.39 -16.96 -12.62
C PHE A 296 6.25 -16.07 -13.14
N TYR A 297 5.78 -16.33 -14.35
CA TYR A 297 4.67 -15.58 -14.94
C TYR A 297 3.29 -15.95 -14.37
N ALA A 298 3.11 -17.14 -13.76
CA ALA A 298 1.89 -17.48 -13.04
C ALA A 298 1.74 -16.63 -11.77
N VAL A 299 2.80 -16.55 -10.96
CA VAL A 299 2.79 -15.96 -9.62
C VAL A 299 2.71 -14.43 -9.65
N LEU A 300 3.32 -13.77 -10.64
CA LEU A 300 3.22 -12.32 -10.84
C LEU A 300 1.79 -11.93 -11.26
N GLY A 301 1.09 -11.19 -10.40
CA GLY A 301 -0.35 -10.95 -10.51
C GLY A 301 -1.21 -12.21 -10.30
N GLY A 302 -0.64 -13.26 -9.72
CA GLY A 302 -1.25 -14.59 -9.59
C GLY A 302 -2.25 -14.75 -8.45
N LEU A 303 -2.61 -13.67 -7.74
CA LEU A 303 -3.58 -13.65 -6.64
C LEU A 303 -3.28 -14.68 -5.53
N GLY A 304 -2.01 -15.06 -5.36
CA GLY A 304 -1.55 -16.08 -4.42
C GLY A 304 -2.05 -17.50 -4.72
N GLN A 305 -2.47 -17.79 -5.97
CA GLN A 305 -3.11 -19.05 -6.36
C GLN A 305 -2.14 -20.20 -6.70
N PHE A 306 -0.88 -19.88 -7.03
CA PHE A 306 0.10 -20.85 -7.58
C PHE A 306 1.27 -21.13 -6.63
N GLY A 307 1.34 -20.40 -5.52
CA GLY A 307 2.39 -20.55 -4.53
C GLY A 307 2.55 -19.33 -3.64
N ILE A 308 3.33 -19.50 -2.56
CA ILE A 308 3.70 -18.44 -1.62
C ILE A 308 5.08 -17.91 -2.00
N ILE A 309 5.18 -16.63 -2.35
CA ILE A 309 6.45 -15.94 -2.58
C ILE A 309 7.21 -15.85 -1.25
N VAL A 310 8.39 -16.48 -1.17
CA VAL A 310 9.28 -16.43 0.01
C VAL A 310 10.54 -15.61 -0.23
N ARG A 311 10.91 -15.34 -1.48
CA ARG A 311 11.87 -14.27 -1.87
C ARG A 311 11.45 -13.68 -3.22
N ALA A 312 11.71 -12.40 -3.44
CA ALA A 312 11.76 -11.77 -4.77
C ALA A 312 13.05 -10.97 -4.95
N ARG A 313 13.63 -10.99 -6.16
CA ARG A 313 14.77 -10.16 -6.57
C ARG A 313 14.25 -8.90 -7.27
N ILE A 314 14.24 -7.78 -6.56
CA ILE A 314 13.67 -6.50 -7.02
C ILE A 314 14.73 -5.66 -7.73
N ALA A 315 14.39 -5.07 -8.87
CA ALA A 315 15.26 -4.16 -9.61
C ALA A 315 15.44 -2.81 -8.89
N LEU A 316 16.69 -2.31 -8.84
CA LEU A 316 17.03 -1.01 -8.25
C LEU A 316 17.69 -0.07 -9.27
N GLU A 317 17.48 1.23 -9.11
CA GLU A 317 18.26 2.31 -9.75
C GLU A 317 18.86 3.23 -8.66
N PRO A 318 19.83 4.10 -8.98
CA PRO A 318 20.36 5.09 -8.03
C PRO A 318 19.25 5.97 -7.43
N ALA A 319 19.28 6.15 -6.11
CA ALA A 319 18.27 6.91 -5.41
C ALA A 319 18.44 8.43 -5.63
N PRO A 320 17.41 9.16 -6.11
CA PRO A 320 17.41 10.61 -6.08
C PRO A 320 17.31 11.11 -4.63
N LYS A 321 17.79 12.33 -4.37
CA LYS A 321 17.80 12.90 -3.02
C LYS A 321 16.51 13.65 -2.69
N ARG A 322 15.97 14.38 -3.68
CA ARG A 322 14.89 15.35 -3.50
C ARG A 322 13.84 15.25 -4.59
N VAL A 323 12.68 15.82 -4.29
CA VAL A 323 11.49 15.75 -5.13
C VAL A 323 10.82 17.12 -5.19
N LYS A 324 10.73 17.65 -6.40
CA LYS A 324 9.78 18.70 -6.76
C LYS A 324 8.43 18.03 -6.98
N TRP A 325 7.51 18.22 -6.06
CA TRP A 325 6.15 17.66 -6.06
C TRP A 325 5.17 18.78 -6.37
N VAL A 326 4.41 18.65 -7.45
CA VAL A 326 3.53 19.72 -7.97
C VAL A 326 2.10 19.20 -8.13
N ARG A 327 1.11 20.03 -7.77
CA ARG A 327 -0.30 19.83 -8.08
C ARG A 327 -0.84 20.97 -8.95
N MET A 328 -1.59 20.61 -9.98
CA MET A 328 -2.22 21.53 -10.94
C MET A 328 -3.72 21.27 -11.01
N LEU A 329 -4.55 22.29 -10.82
CA LEU A 329 -6.01 22.15 -10.82
C LEU A 329 -6.64 22.44 -12.19
N TYR A 330 -7.68 21.68 -12.53
CA TYR A 330 -8.43 21.72 -13.79
C TYR A 330 -9.93 21.71 -13.49
N ASN A 331 -10.71 22.49 -14.24
CA ASN A 331 -12.18 22.48 -14.20
C ASN A 331 -12.81 21.74 -15.40
N ASP A 332 -12.03 21.43 -16.43
CA ASP A 332 -12.45 20.56 -17.54
C ASP A 332 -11.73 19.20 -17.49
N PHE A 333 -12.47 18.14 -17.83
CA PHE A 333 -11.97 16.78 -17.80
C PHE A 333 -11.21 16.39 -19.08
N SER A 334 -11.55 16.97 -20.23
CA SER A 334 -10.83 16.69 -21.48
C SER A 334 -9.44 17.32 -21.46
N ALA A 335 -9.30 18.52 -20.90
CA ALA A 335 -8.02 19.14 -20.61
C ALA A 335 -7.19 18.29 -19.61
N PHE A 336 -7.77 17.94 -18.46
CA PHE A 336 -7.13 17.10 -17.44
C PHE A 336 -6.61 15.77 -18.01
N THR A 337 -7.44 15.01 -18.74
CA THR A 337 -7.06 13.71 -19.30
C THR A 337 -6.01 13.84 -20.40
N LYS A 338 -6.20 14.74 -21.36
CA LYS A 338 -5.24 15.03 -22.44
C LYS A 338 -3.86 15.41 -21.90
N ASP A 339 -3.81 16.24 -20.85
CA ASP A 339 -2.55 16.72 -20.29
C ASP A 339 -1.86 15.63 -19.46
N GLN A 340 -2.60 14.77 -18.76
CA GLN A 340 -2.03 13.53 -18.18
C GLN A 340 -1.44 12.61 -19.27
N GLU A 341 -2.14 12.38 -20.37
CA GLU A 341 -1.66 11.56 -21.49
C GLU A 341 -0.40 12.14 -22.15
N SER A 342 -0.40 13.45 -22.41
CA SER A 342 0.74 14.19 -22.95
C SER A 342 1.99 13.97 -22.10
N LEU A 343 1.84 14.14 -20.78
CA LEU A 343 2.93 13.95 -19.81
C LEU A 343 3.42 12.49 -19.73
N ILE A 344 2.52 11.49 -19.79
CA ILE A 344 2.93 10.07 -19.77
C ILE A 344 3.43 9.52 -21.13
N SER A 345 3.35 10.30 -22.21
CA SER A 345 3.94 9.93 -23.50
C SER A 345 5.48 9.84 -23.41
N LEU A 346 6.08 10.68 -22.57
CA LEU A 346 7.52 10.71 -22.28
C LEU A 346 7.89 9.63 -21.24
N ASN A 347 7.84 8.36 -21.64
CA ASN A 347 7.93 7.22 -20.72
C ASN A 347 9.23 6.39 -20.79
N GLY A 348 10.28 6.83 -21.48
CA GLY A 348 11.53 6.07 -21.56
C GLY A 348 12.22 5.96 -20.19
N ARG A 349 12.62 4.74 -19.76
CA ARG A 349 13.28 4.54 -18.44
C ARG A 349 14.48 5.49 -18.25
N LYS A 350 15.37 5.56 -19.26
CA LYS A 350 16.56 6.44 -19.28
C LYS A 350 16.29 7.89 -19.75
N GLN A 351 15.04 8.27 -19.99
CA GLN A 351 14.68 9.58 -20.52
C GLN A 351 14.74 10.64 -19.41
N LYS A 352 15.78 11.49 -19.43
CA LYS A 352 15.99 12.48 -18.35
C LYS A 352 14.93 13.58 -18.29
N ASN A 353 14.49 14.11 -19.43
CA ASN A 353 13.54 15.24 -19.45
C ASN A 353 12.13 14.87 -19.00
N ALA A 354 11.74 13.59 -19.04
CA ALA A 354 10.46 13.10 -18.55
C ALA A 354 10.24 13.28 -17.04
N LEU A 355 8.97 13.27 -16.60
CA LEU A 355 8.56 13.14 -15.19
C LEU A 355 8.96 11.79 -14.60
N ASN A 356 9.03 11.71 -13.27
CA ASN A 356 9.30 10.46 -12.54
C ASN A 356 8.03 9.85 -11.96
N TYR A 357 7.02 10.67 -11.66
CA TYR A 357 5.73 10.28 -11.12
C TYR A 357 4.62 11.14 -11.73
N LEU A 358 3.49 10.52 -12.06
CA LEU A 358 2.23 11.18 -12.39
C LEU A 358 1.04 10.39 -11.84
N GLU A 359 0.20 11.06 -11.06
CA GLU A 359 -1.14 10.62 -10.69
C GLU A 359 -2.17 11.73 -10.97
N GLY A 360 -3.42 11.51 -10.57
CA GLY A 360 -4.45 12.52 -10.53
C GLY A 360 -5.55 12.13 -9.56
N LEU A 361 -6.32 13.11 -9.12
CA LEU A 361 -7.36 12.93 -8.11
C LEU A 361 -8.52 13.92 -8.29
N LEU A 362 -9.69 13.58 -7.74
CA LEU A 362 -10.86 14.44 -7.71
C LEU A 362 -10.94 15.23 -6.40
N LEU A 363 -11.35 16.50 -6.49
CA LEU A 363 -11.75 17.35 -5.38
C LEU A 363 -13.26 17.66 -5.53
N MET A 364 -14.03 17.42 -4.47
CA MET A 364 -15.49 17.50 -4.45
C MET A 364 -15.96 18.08 -3.10
N ASP A 365 -17.17 18.64 -3.04
CA ASP A 365 -17.63 19.58 -2.01
C ASP A 365 -17.48 19.11 -0.55
N LYS A 366 -17.72 17.83 -0.24
CA LYS A 366 -17.52 17.28 1.12
C LYS A 366 -16.06 16.87 1.42
N GLY A 367 -15.21 16.79 0.40
CA GLY A 367 -13.77 16.59 0.57
C GLY A 367 -13.11 17.92 0.89
N THR A 368 -12.96 18.23 2.19
CA THR A 368 -12.25 19.45 2.60
C THR A 368 -10.82 19.46 2.03
N PRO A 369 -10.22 20.64 1.82
CA PRO A 369 -8.79 20.75 1.56
C PRO A 369 -7.89 20.18 2.68
N GLU A 370 -8.46 19.71 3.80
CA GLU A 370 -7.77 19.04 4.91
C GLU A 370 -7.92 17.51 4.96
N ASN A 371 -8.37 16.88 3.85
CA ASN A 371 -8.29 15.43 3.73
C ASN A 371 -6.86 14.93 4.03
N TRP A 372 -6.73 13.68 4.45
CA TRP A 372 -5.46 13.15 5.00
C TRP A 372 -4.28 13.22 4.02
N ARG A 373 -4.55 13.31 2.70
CA ARG A 373 -3.58 13.41 1.60
C ARG A 373 -3.49 14.85 1.02
N SER A 374 -4.13 15.85 1.65
CA SER A 374 -4.23 17.23 1.12
C SER A 374 -3.72 18.35 2.04
N THR A 375 -2.96 18.02 3.08
CA THR A 375 -1.98 18.94 3.73
C THR A 375 -0.95 19.54 2.74
N PHE A 376 -1.03 19.15 1.47
CA PHE A 376 -0.36 19.77 0.33
C PHE A 376 -0.77 21.23 0.09
N PHE A 377 -2.06 21.56 0.15
CA PHE A 377 -2.53 22.90 -0.24
C PHE A 377 -2.36 23.92 0.90
N PRO A 378 -1.76 25.10 0.65
CA PRO A 378 -1.63 26.17 1.65
C PRO A 378 -2.99 26.66 2.17
N LEU A 379 -3.08 26.93 3.48
CA LEU A 379 -4.31 27.43 4.14
C LEU A 379 -4.84 28.74 3.50
N SER A 380 -3.95 29.57 2.96
CA SER A 380 -4.28 30.79 2.20
C SER A 380 -5.20 30.55 1.01
N ASP A 381 -5.15 29.37 0.41
CA ASP A 381 -5.79 29.06 -0.86
C ASP A 381 -6.98 28.12 -0.71
N HIS A 382 -7.25 27.62 0.51
CA HIS A 382 -8.39 26.74 0.79
C HIS A 382 -9.72 27.38 0.38
N SER A 383 -9.93 28.66 0.69
CA SER A 383 -11.14 29.41 0.30
C SER A 383 -11.29 29.53 -1.23
N ARG A 384 -10.19 29.73 -1.95
CA ARG A 384 -10.16 29.80 -3.42
C ARG A 384 -10.45 28.44 -4.05
N ILE A 385 -9.89 27.36 -3.50
CA ILE A 385 -10.10 25.98 -3.96
C ILE A 385 -11.55 25.54 -3.68
N ILE A 386 -12.08 25.81 -2.49
CA ILE A 386 -13.49 25.54 -2.15
C ILE A 386 -14.41 26.30 -3.11
N SER A 387 -14.16 27.58 -3.39
CA SER A 387 -14.93 28.36 -4.36
C SER A 387 -14.94 27.75 -5.78
N LEU A 388 -13.81 27.17 -6.24
CA LEU A 388 -13.78 26.40 -7.49
C LEU A 388 -14.64 25.12 -7.39
N VAL A 389 -14.51 24.35 -6.32
CA VAL A 389 -15.26 23.10 -6.11
C VAL A 389 -16.77 23.36 -6.05
N THR A 390 -17.23 24.34 -5.26
CA THR A 390 -18.64 24.73 -5.20
C THR A 390 -19.16 25.27 -6.55
N LYS A 391 -18.31 25.90 -7.37
CA LYS A 391 -18.70 26.41 -8.71
C LYS A 391 -18.84 25.31 -9.76
N TYR A 392 -17.96 24.30 -9.77
CA TYR A 392 -17.89 23.29 -10.84
C TYR A 392 -18.31 21.87 -10.41
N GLY A 393 -18.59 21.65 -9.12
CA GLY A 393 -18.95 20.36 -8.52
C GLY A 393 -17.76 19.42 -8.33
N ILE A 394 -16.96 19.25 -9.39
CA ILE A 394 -15.69 18.51 -9.38
C ILE A 394 -14.59 19.42 -9.88
N ILE A 395 -13.46 19.43 -9.17
CA ILE A 395 -12.18 19.91 -9.69
C ILE A 395 -11.24 18.72 -9.81
N TYR A 396 -10.60 18.60 -10.97
CA TYR A 396 -9.62 17.56 -11.26
C TYR A 396 -8.22 18.09 -10.94
N CYS A 397 -7.37 17.27 -10.34
CA CYS A 397 -6.04 17.67 -9.90
C CYS A 397 -5.03 16.70 -10.48
N ILE A 398 -4.13 17.15 -11.37
CA ILE A 398 -2.96 16.35 -11.74
C ILE A 398 -1.93 16.51 -10.63
N GLU A 399 -1.39 15.39 -10.16
CA GLU A 399 -0.29 15.35 -9.20
C GLU A 399 0.96 14.78 -9.89
N VAL A 400 2.03 15.56 -9.99
CA VAL A 400 3.28 15.14 -10.64
C VAL A 400 4.46 15.26 -9.70
N ALA A 401 5.51 14.48 -9.98
CA ALA A 401 6.79 14.68 -9.32
C ALA A 401 7.98 14.51 -10.26
N LYS A 402 8.95 15.40 -10.08
CA LYS A 402 10.27 15.37 -10.73
C LYS A 402 11.32 15.14 -9.66
N TYR A 403 12.07 14.07 -9.82
CA TYR A 403 13.11 13.65 -8.88
C TYR A 403 14.45 14.27 -9.29
N TYR A 404 15.25 14.69 -8.31
CA TYR A 404 16.49 15.41 -8.56
C TYR A 404 17.55 15.17 -7.47
N ASP A 405 18.79 15.51 -7.80
CA ASP A 405 19.95 15.47 -6.91
C ASP A 405 20.84 16.72 -7.10
N ASP A 406 21.99 16.77 -6.42
CA ASP A 406 22.91 17.90 -6.45
C ASP A 406 23.45 18.22 -7.87
N HIS A 407 23.41 17.26 -8.81
CA HIS A 407 23.84 17.43 -10.20
C HIS A 407 22.74 18.04 -11.08
N THR A 408 21.46 17.79 -10.77
CA THR A 408 20.31 18.31 -11.53
C THR A 408 19.55 19.45 -10.83
N LEU A 409 19.98 19.85 -9.62
CA LEU A 409 19.44 21.00 -8.87
C LEU A 409 19.30 22.27 -9.74
N ASN A 410 20.27 22.56 -10.60
CA ASN A 410 20.27 23.77 -11.43
C ASN A 410 19.46 23.64 -12.74
N SER A 411 18.90 22.46 -13.04
CA SER A 411 18.07 22.21 -14.23
C SER A 411 16.61 21.89 -13.91
N VAL A 412 16.32 21.35 -12.72
CA VAL A 412 15.00 20.77 -12.38
C VAL A 412 13.82 21.74 -12.61
N ASP A 413 13.96 23.01 -12.24
CA ASP A 413 12.90 24.02 -12.42
C ASP A 413 12.65 24.34 -13.90
N LYS A 414 13.71 24.34 -14.74
CA LYS A 414 13.60 24.57 -16.19
C LYS A 414 13.03 23.34 -16.90
N GLU A 415 13.37 22.14 -16.44
CA GLU A 415 12.77 20.90 -16.93
C GLU A 415 11.28 20.82 -16.60
N LEU A 416 10.87 21.27 -15.40
CA LEU A 416 9.47 21.40 -15.02
C LEU A 416 8.74 22.46 -15.86
N GLN A 417 9.35 23.64 -16.04
CA GLN A 417 8.78 24.70 -16.88
C GLN A 417 8.53 24.22 -18.31
N ALA A 418 9.48 23.49 -18.91
CA ALA A 418 9.33 22.93 -20.26
C ALA A 418 8.34 21.74 -20.32
N LEU A 419 8.14 21.00 -19.23
CA LEU A 419 7.10 19.96 -19.12
C LEU A 419 5.70 20.55 -18.95
N PHE A 420 5.58 21.77 -18.40
CA PHE A 420 4.31 22.44 -18.14
C PHE A 420 3.93 23.46 -19.22
N GLU A 421 4.80 23.70 -20.20
CA GLU A 421 4.53 24.58 -21.34
C GLU A 421 3.39 24.01 -22.21
N GLY A 422 2.35 24.82 -22.42
CA GLY A 422 1.17 24.44 -23.20
C GLY A 422 0.14 23.56 -22.48
N LEU A 423 0.32 23.26 -21.18
CA LEU A 423 -0.72 22.62 -20.37
C LEU A 423 -1.87 23.59 -20.04
N SER A 424 -3.04 23.03 -19.75
CA SER A 424 -4.34 23.70 -19.73
C SER A 424 -4.94 23.84 -18.32
N PHE A 425 -4.09 23.83 -17.27
CA PHE A 425 -4.51 24.02 -15.88
C PHE A 425 -5.03 25.44 -15.62
N ILE A 426 -5.83 25.61 -14.57
CA ILE A 426 -6.40 26.91 -14.19
C ILE A 426 -5.25 27.84 -13.75
N PRO A 427 -5.07 29.01 -14.41
CA PRO A 427 -4.00 29.95 -14.05
C PRO A 427 -4.08 30.38 -12.59
N GLY A 428 -2.93 30.37 -11.89
CA GLY A 428 -2.86 30.71 -10.47
C GLY A 428 -3.39 29.64 -9.50
N PHE A 429 -3.56 28.39 -9.96
CA PHE A 429 -3.86 27.21 -9.14
C PHE A 429 -2.85 26.06 -9.41
N THR A 430 -1.57 26.42 -9.47
CA THR A 430 -0.43 25.49 -9.43
C THR A 430 0.25 25.62 -8.06
N PHE A 431 0.54 24.49 -7.43
CA PHE A 431 1.04 24.41 -6.06
C PHE A 431 2.25 23.48 -6.02
N GLU A 432 3.36 23.90 -5.41
CA GLU A 432 4.61 23.14 -5.35
C GLU A 432 5.05 22.88 -3.90
N LYS A 433 5.70 21.72 -3.68
CA LYS A 433 6.54 21.45 -2.52
C LYS A 433 7.87 20.85 -2.96
N ASP A 434 8.93 21.17 -2.23
CA ASP A 434 10.27 20.62 -2.42
C ASP A 434 10.66 19.85 -1.15
N ILE A 435 10.67 18.52 -1.23
CA ILE A 435 10.84 17.60 -0.09
C ILE A 435 11.88 16.51 -0.38
N SER A 436 12.25 15.71 0.64
CA SER A 436 13.14 14.57 0.41
C SER A 436 12.43 13.45 -0.35
N TYR A 437 13.21 12.58 -1.00
CA TYR A 437 12.67 11.42 -1.71
C TYR A 437 11.94 10.42 -0.79
N ILE A 438 12.45 10.19 0.42
CA ILE A 438 11.79 9.32 1.41
C ILE A 438 10.48 9.94 1.93
N ASP A 439 10.42 11.25 2.18
CA ASP A 439 9.19 11.93 2.58
C ASP A 439 8.10 11.85 1.49
N PHE A 440 8.50 11.97 0.21
CA PHE A 440 7.58 11.83 -0.91
C PHE A 440 7.04 10.41 -1.03
N LEU A 441 7.90 9.39 -0.99
CA LEU A 441 7.45 8.00 -1.09
C LEU A 441 6.60 7.60 0.12
N ASN A 442 6.96 8.04 1.33
CA ASN A 442 6.25 7.71 2.56
C ASN A 442 5.10 8.68 2.91
N ARG A 443 4.69 9.56 1.99
CA ARG A 443 3.69 10.64 2.20
C ARG A 443 2.35 10.18 2.77
N VAL A 444 1.96 8.92 2.57
CA VAL A 444 0.72 8.35 3.11
C VAL A 444 0.80 8.09 4.62
N GLN A 445 1.98 7.89 5.20
CA GLN A 445 2.12 7.51 6.61
C GLN A 445 1.63 8.58 7.59
N SER A 446 1.84 9.87 7.26
CA SER A 446 1.30 10.98 8.05
C SER A 446 -0.22 11.05 7.99
N GLY A 447 -0.82 10.57 6.91
CA GLY A 447 -2.26 10.40 6.75
C GLY A 447 -2.83 9.26 7.59
N GLU A 448 -2.19 8.09 7.56
CA GLU A 448 -2.50 6.96 8.46
C GLU A 448 -2.47 7.43 9.92
N GLN A 449 -1.39 8.05 10.37
CA GLN A 449 -1.22 8.50 11.75
C GLN A 449 -2.27 9.53 12.17
N LYS A 450 -2.64 10.47 11.28
CA LYS A 450 -3.75 11.40 11.50
C LYS A 450 -5.07 10.64 11.69
N LEU A 451 -5.41 9.71 10.80
CA LEU A 451 -6.65 8.94 10.87
C LEU A 451 -6.69 7.99 12.08
N GLN A 452 -5.59 7.33 12.44
CA GLN A 452 -5.48 6.50 13.64
C GLN A 452 -5.75 7.29 14.91
N SER A 453 -5.15 8.49 15.05
CA SER A 453 -5.40 9.38 16.19
C SER A 453 -6.85 9.89 16.29
N GLN A 454 -7.63 9.74 15.20
CA GLN A 454 -9.05 10.11 15.12
C GLN A 454 -10.00 8.89 15.18
N GLY A 455 -9.47 7.66 15.24
CA GLY A 455 -10.27 6.43 15.15
C GLY A 455 -10.86 6.14 13.75
N LEU A 456 -10.33 6.79 12.71
CA LEU A 456 -10.82 6.75 11.33
C LEU A 456 -9.95 5.89 10.38
N TRP A 457 -9.05 5.08 10.94
CA TRP A 457 -8.19 4.16 10.16
C TRP A 457 -8.63 2.70 10.24
N ASP A 458 -9.12 2.24 11.40
CA ASP A 458 -9.56 0.86 11.61
C ASP A 458 -11.09 0.74 11.45
N ILE A 459 -11.58 1.25 10.32
CA ILE A 459 -12.99 1.32 9.92
C ILE A 459 -13.23 0.51 8.63
N PRO A 460 -14.49 0.32 8.18
CA PRO A 460 -14.74 -0.31 6.88
C PRO A 460 -14.30 0.52 5.67
N HIS A 461 -13.62 -0.18 4.76
CA HIS A 461 -13.10 0.35 3.49
C HIS A 461 -13.76 -0.35 2.29
N PRO A 462 -15.00 0.04 1.91
CA PRO A 462 -15.70 -0.42 0.71
C PRO A 462 -15.06 0.15 -0.56
N TRP A 463 -13.77 -0.14 -0.76
CA TRP A 463 -13.00 0.30 -1.91
C TRP A 463 -13.46 -0.41 -3.19
N LEU A 464 -13.38 0.33 -4.29
CA LEU A 464 -13.51 -0.18 -5.66
C LEU A 464 -12.35 0.37 -6.48
N ASN A 465 -11.54 -0.52 -7.06
CA ASN A 465 -10.41 -0.13 -7.91
C ASN A 465 -10.63 -0.74 -9.30
N LEU A 466 -10.50 0.07 -10.34
CA LEU A 466 -10.79 -0.28 -11.72
C LEU A 466 -9.66 0.14 -12.65
N PHE A 467 -9.44 -0.64 -13.69
CA PHE A 467 -8.82 -0.20 -14.92
C PHE A 467 -9.90 0.04 -15.97
N VAL A 468 -9.87 1.21 -16.60
CA VAL A 468 -10.83 1.68 -17.61
C VAL A 468 -10.07 1.95 -18.92
N PRO A 469 -10.52 1.44 -20.08
CA PRO A 469 -9.89 1.75 -21.37
C PRO A 469 -9.86 3.26 -21.63
N LYS A 470 -8.82 3.79 -22.30
CA LYS A 470 -8.72 5.22 -22.60
C LYS A 470 -9.90 5.69 -23.44
N SER A 471 -10.33 4.93 -24.44
CA SER A 471 -11.45 5.28 -25.32
C SER A 471 -12.71 5.71 -24.56
N HIS A 472 -13.01 5.06 -23.44
CA HIS A 472 -14.21 5.26 -22.63
C HIS A 472 -14.03 6.19 -21.43
N ILE A 473 -12.87 6.82 -21.23
CA ILE A 473 -12.63 7.62 -20.00
C ILE A 473 -13.57 8.83 -19.89
N SER A 474 -13.99 9.39 -21.02
CA SER A 474 -14.98 10.49 -21.10
C SER A 474 -16.39 10.04 -20.74
N ASP A 475 -16.80 8.85 -21.20
CA ASP A 475 -18.08 8.23 -20.88
C ASP A 475 -18.13 7.89 -19.38
N PHE A 476 -17.04 7.30 -18.86
CA PHE A 476 -16.89 6.99 -17.44
C PHE A 476 -16.98 8.24 -16.56
N ASN A 477 -16.36 9.36 -16.95
CA ASN A 477 -16.52 10.62 -16.23
C ASN A 477 -17.97 11.12 -16.19
N SER A 478 -18.69 10.97 -17.30
CA SER A 478 -20.08 11.40 -17.39
C SER A 478 -21.01 10.51 -16.55
N ILE A 479 -20.94 9.19 -16.77
CA ILE A 479 -21.81 8.18 -16.16
C ILE A 479 -21.47 7.92 -14.69
N VAL A 480 -20.18 7.93 -14.32
CA VAL A 480 -19.73 7.61 -12.95
C VAL A 480 -19.42 8.86 -12.14
N PHE A 481 -18.43 9.67 -12.52
CA PHE A 481 -18.00 10.79 -11.67
C PHE A 481 -19.11 11.85 -11.50
N LYS A 482 -19.75 12.26 -12.60
CA LYS A 482 -20.83 13.26 -12.55
C LYS A 482 -22.16 12.63 -12.13
N ASP A 483 -22.58 11.53 -12.76
CA ASP A 483 -23.94 11.01 -12.57
C ASP A 483 -24.15 10.09 -11.36
N ILE A 484 -23.12 9.42 -10.85
CA ILE A 484 -23.22 8.53 -9.67
C ILE A 484 -22.49 9.07 -8.44
N VAL A 485 -21.27 9.58 -8.59
CA VAL A 485 -20.43 9.99 -7.46
C VAL A 485 -20.83 11.37 -6.96
N LEU A 486 -20.77 12.39 -7.82
CA LEU A 486 -21.13 13.77 -7.49
C LEU A 486 -22.61 13.91 -7.09
N LYS A 487 -23.54 13.36 -7.87
CA LYS A 487 -24.99 13.47 -7.60
C LYS A 487 -25.42 12.81 -6.28
N ARG A 488 -24.81 11.69 -5.88
CA ARG A 488 -25.14 11.02 -4.60
C ARG A 488 -24.37 11.59 -3.41
N ASN A 489 -23.14 12.07 -3.62
CA ASN A 489 -22.31 12.76 -2.62
C ASN A 489 -22.24 12.00 -1.27
N ILE A 490 -22.09 10.67 -1.30
CA ILE A 490 -22.25 9.79 -0.12
C ILE A 490 -21.08 9.93 0.86
N THR A 491 -19.86 10.08 0.35
CA THR A 491 -18.61 10.01 1.15
C THR A 491 -17.60 11.07 0.71
N THR A 492 -16.62 11.34 1.57
CA THR A 492 -15.54 12.33 1.40
C THR A 492 -14.24 11.70 0.92
N GLY A 493 -14.25 10.39 0.65
CA GLY A 493 -13.08 9.58 0.34
C GLY A 493 -12.33 10.02 -0.93
N LEU A 494 -11.08 9.59 -1.01
CA LEU A 494 -10.18 9.94 -2.10
C LEU A 494 -10.56 9.17 -3.37
N VAL A 495 -10.79 9.88 -4.48
CA VAL A 495 -10.92 9.28 -5.81
C VAL A 495 -9.66 9.58 -6.62
N LEU A 496 -8.87 8.54 -6.90
CA LEU A 496 -7.71 8.61 -7.80
C LEU A 496 -8.12 8.35 -9.25
N VAL A 497 -7.53 9.07 -10.21
CA VAL A 497 -7.73 8.92 -11.66
C VAL A 497 -6.43 9.27 -12.39
N TYR A 498 -5.77 8.28 -13.02
CA TYR A 498 -4.58 8.53 -13.85
C TYR A 498 -4.28 7.45 -14.90
N PRO A 499 -3.64 7.80 -16.03
CA PRO A 499 -3.34 6.87 -17.11
C PRO A 499 -2.04 6.09 -16.89
N MET A 500 -1.96 4.93 -17.54
CA MET A 500 -0.81 4.03 -17.60
C MET A 500 -0.57 3.55 -19.03
N ASN A 501 0.69 3.30 -19.38
CA ASN A 501 1.08 2.77 -20.69
C ASN A 501 1.11 1.23 -20.66
N ARG A 502 0.30 0.56 -21.50
CA ARG A 502 0.21 -0.92 -21.60
C ARG A 502 1.52 -1.59 -21.98
N ILE A 503 2.36 -0.94 -22.78
CA ILE A 503 3.74 -1.37 -23.13
C ILE A 503 4.69 -1.56 -21.92
N LYS A 504 4.28 -1.17 -20.71
CA LYS A 504 5.04 -1.38 -19.46
C LYS A 504 4.60 -2.62 -18.67
N TRP A 505 3.60 -3.33 -19.16
CA TRP A 505 3.07 -4.56 -18.59
C TRP A 505 3.47 -5.76 -19.47
N ASP A 506 3.45 -6.96 -18.90
CA ASP A 506 3.81 -8.20 -19.61
C ASP A 506 2.62 -9.15 -19.60
N ASP A 507 2.00 -9.38 -20.76
CA ASP A 507 0.78 -10.18 -20.84
C ASP A 507 0.95 -11.67 -20.51
N ARG A 508 2.19 -12.15 -20.42
CA ARG A 508 2.48 -13.48 -19.88
C ARG A 508 2.10 -13.59 -18.40
N MET A 509 2.17 -12.47 -17.67
CA MET A 509 1.79 -12.38 -16.25
C MET A 509 0.28 -12.59 -16.07
N SER A 510 -0.10 -13.11 -14.90
CA SER A 510 -1.50 -13.40 -14.57
C SER A 510 -2.35 -12.14 -14.30
N ALA A 511 -1.73 -10.97 -14.13
CA ALA A 511 -2.43 -9.69 -14.01
C ALA A 511 -3.31 -9.40 -15.25
N VAL A 512 -4.45 -8.76 -14.99
CA VAL A 512 -5.47 -8.42 -15.99
C VAL A 512 -5.61 -6.91 -16.10
N ILE A 513 -5.53 -6.40 -17.33
CA ILE A 513 -5.64 -4.99 -17.70
C ILE A 513 -6.43 -4.87 -19.02
N PRO A 514 -6.95 -3.68 -19.37
CA PRO A 514 -7.59 -3.42 -20.67
C PRO A 514 -6.64 -3.62 -21.86
N ASP A 515 -7.19 -3.85 -23.05
CA ASP A 515 -6.44 -4.07 -24.29
C ASP A 515 -6.31 -2.78 -25.14
N GLU A 516 -5.88 -1.70 -24.50
CA GLU A 516 -5.54 -0.42 -25.15
C GLU A 516 -4.15 0.06 -24.73
N ASP A 517 -3.41 0.70 -25.65
CA ASP A 517 -2.04 1.20 -25.40
C ASP A 517 -1.94 2.13 -24.17
N VAL A 518 -3.02 2.84 -23.87
CA VAL A 518 -3.21 3.62 -22.65
C VAL A 518 -4.52 3.19 -21.99
N PHE A 519 -4.50 3.02 -20.68
CA PHE A 519 -5.70 2.81 -19.86
C PHE A 519 -5.57 3.56 -18.54
N TYR A 520 -6.68 3.91 -17.92
CA TYR A 520 -6.72 4.64 -16.66
C TYR A 520 -6.92 3.70 -15.47
N THR A 521 -6.21 3.95 -14.37
CA THR A 521 -6.60 3.42 -13.05
C THR A 521 -7.54 4.41 -12.36
N ILE A 522 -8.64 3.90 -11.82
CA ILE A 522 -9.60 4.65 -10.99
C ILE A 522 -9.67 3.94 -9.64
N GLY A 523 -9.37 4.67 -8.56
CA GLY A 523 -9.42 4.14 -7.20
C GLY A 523 -10.41 4.92 -6.34
N PHE A 524 -11.54 4.31 -6.00
CA PHE A 524 -12.52 4.83 -5.04
C PHE A 524 -12.11 4.43 -3.62
N LEU A 525 -11.20 5.20 -3.03
CA LEU A 525 -10.57 4.92 -1.74
C LEU A 525 -11.40 5.51 -0.60
N HIS A 526 -12.61 4.96 -0.46
CA HIS A 526 -13.63 5.42 0.48
C HIS A 526 -13.51 4.73 1.85
N GLY A 527 -13.60 5.52 2.93
CA GLY A 527 -13.90 5.04 4.28
C GLY A 527 -15.37 5.25 4.64
N SER A 528 -15.83 4.55 5.67
CA SER A 528 -17.23 4.58 6.15
C SER A 528 -17.35 4.19 7.62
N GLY A 529 -18.44 4.59 8.29
CA GLY A 529 -18.80 4.04 9.59
C GLY A 529 -19.22 2.56 9.49
N PHE A 530 -19.15 1.85 10.62
CA PHE A 530 -19.46 0.41 10.68
C PHE A 530 -20.90 0.04 10.25
N ASN A 531 -21.83 0.99 10.28
CA ASN A 531 -23.22 0.80 9.88
C ASN A 531 -23.51 1.30 8.45
N ASP A 532 -22.58 1.99 7.80
CA ASP A 532 -22.84 2.80 6.60
C ASP A 532 -22.22 2.23 5.31
N TRP A 533 -21.24 1.33 5.45
CA TRP A 533 -20.41 0.82 4.35
C TRP A 533 -21.21 0.17 3.22
N GLU A 534 -22.36 -0.46 3.55
CA GLU A 534 -23.26 -1.08 2.57
C GLU A 534 -23.80 -0.06 1.55
N THR A 535 -23.97 1.20 1.93
CA THR A 535 -24.44 2.28 1.04
C THR A 535 -23.40 2.59 -0.04
N ILE A 536 -22.10 2.55 0.32
CA ILE A 536 -21.00 2.70 -0.63
C ILE A 536 -20.83 1.41 -1.45
N ASP A 537 -21.03 0.23 -0.85
CA ASP A 537 -20.99 -1.04 -1.56
C ASP A 537 -22.14 -1.18 -2.59
N LEU A 538 -23.29 -0.55 -2.35
CA LEU A 538 -24.36 -0.37 -3.33
C LEU A 538 -23.95 0.61 -4.44
N GLN A 539 -23.35 1.76 -4.10
CA GLN A 539 -22.80 2.68 -5.12
C GLN A 539 -21.77 1.98 -6.02
N ASN A 540 -20.88 1.16 -5.46
CA ASN A 540 -19.89 0.39 -6.20
C ASN A 540 -20.52 -0.62 -7.19
N LYS A 541 -21.62 -1.28 -6.80
CA LYS A 541 -22.39 -2.16 -7.70
C LYS A 541 -23.03 -1.37 -8.83
N ASP A 542 -23.63 -0.22 -8.52
CA ASP A 542 -24.26 0.64 -9.52
C ASP A 542 -23.23 1.22 -10.51
N ILE A 543 -22.01 1.53 -10.06
CA ILE A 543 -20.89 1.91 -10.94
C ILE A 543 -20.54 0.78 -11.90
N LEU A 544 -20.33 -0.45 -11.39
CA LEU A 544 -20.02 -1.63 -12.21
C LEU A 544 -21.13 -1.95 -13.21
N GLN A 545 -22.39 -1.92 -12.77
CA GLN A 545 -23.56 -2.17 -13.62
C GLN A 545 -23.73 -1.09 -14.69
N SER A 546 -23.48 0.18 -14.35
CA SER A 546 -23.58 1.28 -15.31
C SER A 546 -22.46 1.23 -16.36
N CYS A 547 -21.25 0.82 -15.97
CA CYS A 547 -20.16 0.55 -16.93
C CYS A 547 -20.55 -0.59 -17.89
N TYR A 548 -21.05 -1.71 -17.36
CA TYR A 548 -21.52 -2.85 -18.16
C TYR A 548 -22.65 -2.44 -19.13
N ASN A 549 -23.67 -1.72 -18.64
CA ASN A 549 -24.79 -1.24 -19.47
C ASN A 549 -24.35 -0.28 -20.58
N ALA A 550 -23.25 0.45 -20.38
CA ALA A 550 -22.67 1.38 -21.35
C ALA A 550 -21.60 0.72 -22.26
N GLY A 551 -21.33 -0.57 -22.12
CA GLY A 551 -20.30 -1.28 -22.89
C GLY A 551 -18.85 -0.98 -22.47
N ILE A 552 -18.64 -0.31 -21.34
CA ILE A 552 -17.30 0.04 -20.85
C ILE A 552 -16.65 -1.20 -20.22
N GLU A 553 -15.70 -1.82 -20.92
CA GLU A 553 -15.00 -3.04 -20.47
C GLU A 553 -14.00 -2.80 -19.31
N VAL A 554 -14.52 -2.46 -18.14
CA VAL A 554 -13.71 -2.26 -16.93
C VAL A 554 -13.16 -3.58 -16.38
N LYS A 555 -11.90 -3.57 -15.92
CA LYS A 555 -11.27 -4.69 -15.20
C LYS A 555 -11.01 -4.28 -13.74
N GLN A 556 -11.45 -5.04 -12.76
CA GLN A 556 -11.18 -4.72 -11.35
C GLN A 556 -9.69 -4.92 -11.01
N TYR A 557 -9.08 -3.93 -10.36
CA TYR A 557 -7.82 -4.11 -9.63
C TYR A 557 -8.12 -4.46 -8.17
N LEU A 558 -7.27 -5.26 -7.52
CA LEU A 558 -7.58 -5.95 -6.26
C LEU A 558 -8.95 -6.68 -6.32
N PRO A 559 -9.20 -7.49 -7.36
CA PRO A 559 -10.54 -8.00 -7.69
C PRO A 559 -11.19 -8.80 -6.56
N ASN A 560 -12.52 -8.76 -6.52
CA ASN A 560 -13.35 -9.57 -5.62
C ASN A 560 -14.66 -9.94 -6.30
N TYR A 561 -14.63 -11.04 -7.06
CA TYR A 561 -15.81 -11.60 -7.71
C TYR A 561 -16.36 -12.80 -6.93
N LYS A 562 -17.68 -13.01 -6.99
CA LYS A 562 -18.39 -14.02 -6.19
C LYS A 562 -18.66 -15.33 -6.94
N THR A 563 -18.55 -15.34 -8.27
CA THR A 563 -18.84 -16.53 -9.08
C THR A 563 -17.68 -16.88 -10.00
N MET A 564 -17.63 -18.15 -10.40
CA MET A 564 -16.70 -18.65 -11.42
C MET A 564 -16.88 -17.92 -12.77
N GLU A 565 -18.10 -17.52 -13.12
CA GLU A 565 -18.38 -16.86 -14.40
C GLU A 565 -17.86 -15.42 -14.43
N ASP A 566 -18.03 -14.68 -13.33
CA ASP A 566 -17.42 -13.36 -13.15
C ASP A 566 -15.88 -13.43 -13.29
N TRP A 567 -15.25 -14.45 -12.71
CA TRP A 567 -13.80 -14.67 -12.82
C TRP A 567 -13.37 -15.02 -14.25
N LYS A 568 -14.12 -15.83 -15.00
CA LYS A 568 -13.87 -16.04 -16.43
C LYS A 568 -13.96 -14.72 -17.21
N ASN A 569 -15.00 -13.92 -16.96
CA ASN A 569 -15.22 -12.64 -17.64
C ASN A 569 -14.13 -11.60 -17.29
N HIS A 570 -13.62 -11.64 -16.06
CA HIS A 570 -12.44 -10.89 -15.65
C HIS A 570 -11.22 -11.28 -16.49
N PHE A 571 -10.76 -12.54 -16.38
CA PHE A 571 -9.56 -13.03 -17.05
C PHE A 571 -9.66 -13.09 -18.59
N GLY A 572 -10.86 -13.23 -19.14
CA GLY A 572 -11.12 -13.35 -20.57
C GLY A 572 -10.28 -14.46 -21.20
N MET A 573 -9.53 -14.11 -22.26
CA MET A 573 -8.60 -15.03 -22.93
C MET A 573 -7.54 -15.64 -22.00
N LYS A 574 -7.17 -14.97 -20.88
CA LYS A 574 -6.22 -15.52 -19.90
C LYS A 574 -6.81 -16.64 -19.03
N TRP A 575 -8.13 -16.83 -19.00
CA TRP A 575 -8.78 -17.80 -18.09
C TRP A 575 -8.22 -19.21 -18.25
N ARG A 576 -8.12 -19.69 -19.50
CA ARG A 576 -7.60 -21.03 -19.80
C ARG A 576 -6.19 -21.22 -19.24
N THR A 577 -5.29 -20.28 -19.52
CA THR A 577 -3.91 -20.29 -19.02
C THR A 577 -3.85 -20.24 -17.48
N PHE A 578 -4.74 -19.47 -16.84
CA PHE A 578 -4.85 -19.38 -15.39
C PHE A 578 -5.32 -20.72 -14.77
N GLN A 579 -6.28 -21.39 -15.39
CA GLN A 579 -6.77 -22.72 -15.00
C GLN A 579 -5.70 -23.81 -15.23
N GLU A 580 -5.00 -23.80 -16.36
CA GLU A 580 -3.89 -24.73 -16.65
C GLU A 580 -2.72 -24.53 -15.66
N ARG A 581 -2.36 -23.28 -15.33
CA ARG A 581 -1.40 -22.96 -14.26
C ARG A 581 -1.87 -23.43 -12.87
N LYS A 582 -3.17 -23.34 -12.58
CA LYS A 582 -3.70 -23.80 -11.29
C LYS A 582 -3.58 -25.32 -11.17
N ALA A 583 -3.98 -26.05 -12.21
CA ALA A 583 -3.79 -27.50 -12.28
C ALA A 583 -2.30 -27.92 -12.22
N GLN A 584 -1.38 -27.09 -12.71
CA GLN A 584 0.06 -27.36 -12.62
C GLN A 584 0.67 -27.08 -11.22
N PHE A 585 0.23 -26.03 -10.52
CA PHE A 585 0.95 -25.53 -9.34
C PHE A 585 0.17 -25.59 -8.02
N ASP A 586 -1.14 -25.80 -8.05
CA ASP A 586 -1.99 -26.11 -6.90
C ASP A 586 -3.17 -27.01 -7.33
N PRO A 587 -2.90 -28.27 -7.72
CA PRO A 587 -3.92 -29.19 -8.22
C PRO A 587 -4.98 -29.56 -7.17
N LYS A 588 -4.73 -29.29 -5.88
CA LYS A 588 -5.66 -29.52 -4.77
C LYS A 588 -6.43 -28.27 -4.32
N MET A 589 -6.26 -27.14 -5.02
CA MET A 589 -6.99 -25.89 -4.80
C MET A 589 -6.87 -25.35 -3.36
N ILE A 590 -5.75 -25.61 -2.67
CA ILE A 590 -5.61 -25.25 -1.26
C ILE A 590 -5.18 -23.79 -1.06
N LEU A 591 -4.51 -23.15 -2.01
CA LEU A 591 -3.87 -21.85 -1.81
C LEU A 591 -4.80 -20.64 -2.04
N SER A 592 -4.76 -19.71 -1.08
CA SER A 592 -5.45 -18.41 -1.09
C SER A 592 -6.96 -18.51 -1.38
N PRO A 593 -7.72 -19.28 -0.59
CA PRO A 593 -9.15 -19.56 -0.84
C PRO A 593 -10.03 -18.31 -0.77
N GLY A 594 -9.62 -17.30 0.02
CA GLY A 594 -10.33 -16.02 0.15
C GLY A 594 -10.50 -15.25 -1.16
N GLN A 595 -9.75 -15.60 -2.22
CA GLN A 595 -9.95 -15.08 -3.57
C GLN A 595 -11.23 -15.59 -4.25
N ARG A 596 -11.84 -16.69 -3.78
CA ARG A 596 -13.11 -17.22 -4.30
C ARG A 596 -13.08 -17.55 -5.82
N ILE A 597 -11.91 -17.88 -6.35
CA ILE A 597 -11.74 -18.30 -7.76
C ILE A 597 -12.10 -19.80 -7.88
N PHE A 598 -11.40 -20.65 -7.13
CA PHE A 598 -11.56 -22.12 -7.17
C PHE A 598 -12.18 -22.71 -5.89
N ASN A 599 -12.65 -21.86 -4.97
CA ASN A 599 -13.03 -22.23 -3.60
C ASN A 599 -14.46 -21.77 -3.25
N ASN A 600 -15.37 -21.82 -4.21
CA ASN A 600 -16.76 -21.40 -4.06
C ASN A 600 -17.62 -22.50 -3.41
N ASN A 601 -17.61 -22.54 -2.08
CA ASN A 601 -18.48 -23.33 -1.20
C ASN A 601 -19.33 -22.40 -0.33
#